data_AF-A0A257RZF7-F1
#
_entry.id   AF-A0A257RZF7-F1
#
_cell.length_a   1.000
_cell.length_b   1.000
_cell.length_c   1.000
_cell.angle_alpha   90.00
_cell.angle_beta   90.00
_cell.angle_gamma   90.00
#
_symmetry.space_group_name_H-M   'P 1'
#
loop_
_entity.id
_entity.type
_entity.pdbx_description
1 polymer ?
#
loop_
_entity_poly.entity_id
_entity_poly.type
_entity_poly.pdbx_seq_one_letter_code
_entity_poly.pdbx_strand_id
1 'polypeptide(L)'
;MADAAAAAHAKPHTRPHNPNFSSGPCAKRPGFTLEALSGAMLGRSHRAKEPKAKLAEVITRSRDILGLPADWRLGIVPASDTGAVEMALWSMLGARPVDVLAFESFSEAWATDVLKQLKLADARVLKAP
;
A
#
# COMPACT_ATOMS: atom_id res chain seq x y z
N MET A 1 -4.25 -21.86 -38.22
CA MET A 1 -3.88 -21.87 -36.80
C MET A 1 -5.16 -22.05 -36.02
N ALA A 2 -5.29 -23.17 -35.32
CA ALA A 2 -6.53 -23.60 -34.69
C ALA A 2 -6.94 -22.65 -33.56
N ASP A 3 -8.19 -22.23 -33.63
CA ASP A 3 -8.92 -21.50 -32.59
C ASP A 3 -8.97 -22.38 -31.33
N ALA A 4 -8.20 -22.01 -30.31
CA ALA A 4 -8.26 -22.65 -29.01
C ALA A 4 -9.53 -22.12 -28.31
N ALA A 5 -10.66 -22.72 -28.63
CA ALA A 5 -11.91 -22.53 -27.91
C ALA A 5 -11.62 -22.69 -26.40
N ALA A 6 -11.75 -21.60 -25.65
CA ALA A 6 -11.58 -21.60 -24.21
C ALA A 6 -12.48 -22.69 -23.61
N ALA A 7 -11.87 -23.67 -22.94
CA ALA A 7 -12.61 -24.75 -22.29
C ALA A 7 -13.64 -24.13 -21.33
N ALA A 8 -14.93 -24.32 -21.62
CA ALA A 8 -16.00 -23.82 -20.77
C ALA A 8 -15.92 -24.52 -19.40
N HIS A 9 -15.37 -23.83 -18.41
CA HIS A 9 -15.37 -24.32 -17.03
C HIS A 9 -16.81 -24.39 -16.53
N ALA A 10 -17.23 -25.57 -16.04
CA ALA A 10 -18.55 -25.75 -15.46
C ALA A 10 -18.76 -24.75 -14.31
N LYS A 11 -19.89 -24.04 -14.32
CA LYS A 11 -20.21 -23.06 -13.27
C LYS A 11 -20.23 -23.73 -11.90
N PRO A 12 -19.47 -23.24 -10.91
CA PRO A 12 -19.53 -23.80 -9.56
C PRO A 12 -20.96 -23.76 -9.00
N HIS A 13 -21.43 -24.90 -8.49
CA HIS A 13 -22.73 -25.00 -7.82
C HIS A 13 -22.72 -24.31 -6.44
N THR A 14 -21.55 -24.20 -5.83
CA THR A 14 -21.34 -23.58 -4.51
C THR A 14 -21.00 -22.11 -4.67
N ARG A 15 -21.76 -21.24 -3.99
CA ARG A 15 -21.44 -19.81 -3.91
C ARG A 15 -20.38 -19.57 -2.83
N PRO A 16 -19.51 -18.56 -3.01
CA PRO A 16 -18.60 -18.14 -1.95
C PRO A 16 -19.39 -17.65 -0.73
N HIS A 17 -18.89 -17.97 0.47
CA HIS A 17 -19.49 -17.49 1.71
C HIS A 17 -19.45 -15.95 1.84
N ASN A 18 -18.45 -15.32 1.22
CA ASN A 18 -18.31 -13.87 1.15
C ASN A 18 -18.07 -13.43 -0.31
N PRO A 19 -18.99 -12.67 -0.93
CA PRO A 19 -18.86 -12.24 -2.33
C PRO A 19 -18.03 -10.96 -2.52
N ASN A 20 -17.37 -10.46 -1.48
CA ASN A 20 -16.58 -9.22 -1.56
C ASN A 20 -15.15 -9.50 -2.06
N PHE A 21 -14.94 -9.36 -3.38
CA PHE A 21 -13.68 -9.67 -4.08
C PHE A 21 -12.85 -8.44 -4.47
N SER A 22 -13.12 -7.26 -3.89
CA SER A 22 -12.34 -6.06 -4.17
C SER A 22 -10.90 -6.18 -3.66
N SER A 23 -9.98 -5.51 -4.34
CA SER A 23 -8.55 -5.44 -3.98
C SER A 23 -8.22 -4.34 -2.96
N GLY A 24 -9.21 -3.57 -2.52
CA GLY A 24 -9.04 -2.49 -1.55
C GLY A 24 -10.24 -1.53 -1.53
N PRO A 25 -10.91 -1.34 -0.38
CA PRO A 25 -10.86 -2.18 0.82
C PRO A 25 -11.25 -3.64 0.50
N CYS A 26 -10.67 -4.60 1.23
CA CYS A 26 -10.99 -6.04 1.10
C CYS A 26 -11.81 -6.56 2.28
N ALA A 27 -12.40 -7.74 2.12
CA ALA A 27 -13.02 -8.47 3.22
C ALA A 27 -12.04 -8.62 4.42
N LYS A 28 -12.53 -8.39 5.63
CA LYS A 28 -11.77 -8.70 6.85
C LYS A 28 -11.56 -10.22 6.98
N ARG A 29 -10.57 -10.63 7.76
CA ARG A 29 -10.30 -12.06 8.04
C ARG A 29 -11.58 -12.75 8.57
N PRO A 30 -11.80 -14.05 8.28
CA PRO A 30 -12.90 -14.81 8.87
C PRO A 30 -12.92 -14.70 10.40
N GLY A 31 -14.12 -14.56 10.98
CA GLY A 31 -14.30 -14.40 12.43
C GLY A 31 -13.90 -13.02 12.97
N PHE A 32 -13.67 -12.01 12.13
CA PHE A 32 -13.48 -10.64 12.59
C PHE A 32 -14.75 -10.10 13.26
N THR A 33 -14.58 -9.49 14.43
CA THR A 33 -15.64 -8.83 15.20
C THR A 33 -15.14 -7.52 15.80
N LEU A 34 -16.05 -6.63 16.24
CA LEU A 34 -15.68 -5.32 16.79
C LEU A 34 -15.01 -5.40 18.16
N GLU A 35 -15.13 -6.52 18.86
CA GLU A 35 -14.46 -6.80 20.14
C GLU A 35 -12.93 -6.70 20.00
N ALA A 36 -12.39 -6.94 18.79
CA ALA A 36 -10.98 -6.72 18.48
C ALA A 36 -10.54 -5.26 18.67
N LEU A 37 -11.47 -4.30 18.73
CA LEU A 37 -11.24 -2.88 18.95
C LEU A 37 -11.51 -2.45 20.41
N SER A 38 -11.89 -3.35 21.31
CA SER A 38 -12.21 -3.03 22.72
C SER A 38 -11.08 -2.30 23.46
N GLY A 39 -9.82 -2.57 23.11
CA GLY A 39 -8.63 -1.90 23.66
C GLY A 39 -8.17 -0.68 22.86
N ALA A 40 -9.02 -0.11 22.00
CA ALA A 40 -8.69 1.09 21.22
C ALA A 40 -8.59 2.33 22.11
N MET A 41 -7.57 3.16 21.85
CA MET A 41 -7.31 4.37 22.63
C MET A 41 -8.12 5.57 22.09
N LEU A 42 -9.44 5.41 21.99
CA LEU A 42 -10.34 6.43 21.44
C LEU A 42 -10.36 7.68 22.33
N GLY A 43 -10.33 8.86 21.71
CA GLY A 43 -10.36 10.15 22.41
C GLY A 43 -9.12 10.46 23.26
N ARG A 44 -8.07 9.64 23.22
CA ARG A 44 -6.82 9.87 23.95
C ARG A 44 -5.79 10.59 23.09
N SER A 45 -4.94 11.38 23.74
CA SER A 45 -3.80 12.00 23.06
C SER A 45 -2.83 10.94 22.55
N HIS A 46 -2.46 10.98 21.26
CA HIS A 46 -1.44 10.09 20.69
C HIS A 46 -0.05 10.26 21.33
N ARG A 47 0.17 11.35 22.08
CA ARG A 47 1.40 11.59 22.84
C ARG A 47 1.41 10.96 24.24
N ALA A 48 0.26 10.48 24.73
CA ALA A 48 0.17 9.83 26.02
C ALA A 48 0.93 8.48 26.01
N LYS A 49 1.37 8.04 27.19
CA LYS A 49 2.22 6.85 27.38
C LYS A 49 1.65 5.61 26.67
N GLU A 50 0.38 5.30 26.89
CA GLU A 50 -0.28 4.10 26.37
C GLU A 50 -0.50 4.13 24.84
N PRO A 51 -1.08 5.18 24.22
CA PRO A 51 -1.14 5.30 22.76
C PRO A 51 0.22 5.25 22.09
N LYS A 52 1.23 5.95 22.65
CA LYS A 52 2.60 5.92 22.14
C LYS A 52 3.19 4.51 22.19
N ALA A 53 2.94 3.76 23.25
CA ALA A 53 3.37 2.37 23.37
C ALA A 53 2.71 1.47 22.31
N LYS A 54 1.41 1.64 22.03
CA LYS A 54 0.73 0.91 20.95
C LYS A 54 1.30 1.21 19.57
N LEU A 55 1.63 2.48 19.30
CA LEU A 55 2.31 2.87 18.05
C LEU A 55 3.70 2.21 17.93
N ALA A 56 4.48 2.19 19.02
CA ALA A 56 5.77 1.52 19.04
C ALA A 56 5.65 0.00 18.85
N GLU A 57 4.61 -0.62 19.42
CA GLU A 57 4.32 -2.04 19.25
C GLU A 57 4.04 -2.39 17.78
N VAL A 58 3.16 -1.65 17.10
CA VAL A 58 2.87 -1.92 15.68
C VAL A 58 4.09 -1.67 14.79
N ILE A 59 4.91 -0.66 15.09
CA ILE A 59 6.17 -0.43 14.37
C ILE A 59 7.11 -1.63 14.50
N THR A 60 7.28 -2.13 15.74
CA THR A 60 8.15 -3.27 16.04
C THR A 60 7.65 -4.53 15.34
N ARG A 61 6.37 -4.85 15.49
CA ARG A 61 5.77 -6.06 14.87
C ARG A 61 5.84 -6.01 13.35
N SER A 62 5.57 -4.85 12.74
CA SER A 62 5.67 -4.69 11.28
C SER A 62 7.11 -4.85 10.80
N ARG A 63 8.09 -4.30 11.52
CA ARG A 63 9.52 -4.49 11.20
C ARG A 63 9.89 -5.97 11.22
N ASP A 64 9.43 -6.70 12.25
CA ASP A 64 9.75 -8.11 12.42
C ASP A 64 9.05 -8.98 11.36
N ILE A 65 7.79 -8.69 11.01
CA ILE A 65 7.06 -9.37 9.92
C ILE A 65 7.74 -9.17 8.56
N LEU A 66 8.23 -7.96 8.29
CA LEU A 66 8.89 -7.61 7.03
C LEU A 66 10.36 -8.08 6.98
N GLY A 67 10.93 -8.52 8.11
CA GLY A 67 12.34 -8.90 8.19
C GLY A 67 13.29 -7.74 7.86
N LEU A 68 12.97 -6.51 8.28
CA LEU A 68 13.78 -5.34 7.93
C LEU A 68 15.20 -5.44 8.53
N PRO A 69 16.24 -4.97 7.80
CA PRO A 69 17.60 -4.89 8.33
C PRO A 69 17.69 -4.06 9.62
N ALA A 70 18.67 -4.37 10.47
CA ALA A 70 18.79 -3.78 11.80
C ALA A 70 19.01 -2.25 11.78
N ASP A 71 19.64 -1.73 10.73
CA ASP A 71 19.92 -0.33 10.51
C ASP A 71 18.77 0.44 9.83
N TRP A 72 17.69 -0.25 9.43
CA TRP A 72 16.53 0.37 8.79
C TRP A 72 15.53 0.88 9.81
N ARG A 73 14.77 1.91 9.41
CA ARG A 73 13.70 2.51 10.22
C ARG A 73 12.36 2.27 9.55
N LEU A 74 11.34 1.98 10.37
CA LEU A 74 9.94 1.92 9.93
C LEU A 74 9.19 3.12 10.50
N GLY A 75 8.58 3.90 9.61
CA GLY A 75 7.70 5.01 9.96
C GLY A 75 6.23 4.65 9.71
N ILE A 76 5.35 5.13 10.58
CA ILE A 76 3.91 5.19 10.32
C ILE A 76 3.57 6.63 10.02
N VAL A 77 2.90 6.86 8.90
CA VAL A 77 2.52 8.19 8.44
C VAL A 77 1.01 8.28 8.27
N PRO A 78 0.42 9.48 8.41
CA PRO A 78 -0.98 9.69 8.05
C PRO A 78 -1.18 9.51 6.54
N ALA A 79 -2.45 9.44 6.13
CA ALA A 79 -2.92 9.16 4.77
C ALA A 79 -2.83 7.67 4.36
N SER A 80 -3.07 7.41 3.08
CA SER A 80 -3.01 6.08 2.47
C SER A 80 -1.60 5.78 1.93
N ASP A 81 -1.45 4.64 1.27
CA ASP A 81 -0.23 4.27 0.54
C ASP A 81 0.21 5.37 -0.46
N THR A 82 -0.74 6.11 -1.04
CA THR A 82 -0.47 7.29 -1.88
C THR A 82 0.34 8.34 -1.13
N GLY A 83 -0.10 8.73 0.07
CA GLY A 83 0.60 9.75 0.85
C GLY A 83 1.98 9.28 1.33
N ALA A 84 2.13 7.98 1.61
CA ALA A 84 3.43 7.40 1.94
C ALA A 84 4.40 7.44 0.74
N VAL A 85 3.93 7.08 -0.46
CA VAL A 85 4.73 7.15 -1.69
C VAL A 85 5.06 8.59 -2.02
N GLU A 86 4.09 9.51 -1.98
CA GLU A 86 4.34 10.93 -2.21
C GLU A 86 5.39 11.47 -1.24
N MET A 87 5.27 11.22 0.07
CA MET A 87 6.27 11.66 1.03
C MET A 87 7.69 11.20 0.65
N ALA A 88 7.84 9.98 0.13
CA ALA A 88 9.13 9.50 -0.38
C ALA A 88 9.55 10.24 -1.67
N LEU A 89 8.66 10.39 -2.65
CA LEU A 89 8.95 11.11 -3.90
C LEU A 89 9.42 12.54 -3.63
N TRP A 90 8.69 13.26 -2.77
CA TRP A 90 8.95 14.67 -2.43
C TRP A 90 10.21 14.88 -1.58
N SER A 91 10.68 13.85 -0.86
CA SER A 91 11.86 13.97 0.01
C SER A 91 13.13 13.34 -0.55
N MET A 92 13.02 12.42 -1.51
CA MET A 92 14.15 11.61 -1.99
C MET A 92 14.54 11.86 -3.44
N LEU A 93 13.64 12.41 -4.28
CA LEU A 93 13.93 12.63 -5.70
C LEU A 93 14.49 14.03 -5.99
N GLY A 94 15.17 14.15 -7.15
CA GLY A 94 15.66 15.43 -7.69
C GLY A 94 17.16 15.66 -7.56
N ALA A 95 17.85 14.95 -6.65
CA ALA A 95 19.31 15.05 -6.53
C ALA A 95 20.08 14.29 -7.63
N ARG A 96 19.41 13.35 -8.31
CA ARG A 96 19.95 12.53 -9.40
C ARG A 96 18.90 12.36 -10.49
N PRO A 97 19.28 12.03 -11.73
CA PRO A 97 18.33 11.65 -12.76
C PRO A 97 17.41 10.53 -12.30
N VAL A 98 16.14 10.61 -12.67
CA VAL A 98 15.09 9.68 -12.23
C VAL A 98 14.49 8.96 -13.43
N ASP A 99 14.55 7.63 -13.42
CA ASP A 99 13.77 6.80 -14.32
C ASP A 99 12.49 6.33 -13.61
N VAL A 100 11.33 6.60 -14.21
CA VAL A 100 10.03 6.12 -13.71
C VAL A 100 9.51 5.03 -14.64
N LEU A 101 9.40 3.80 -14.12
CA LEU A 101 8.83 2.66 -14.85
C LEU A 101 7.30 2.70 -14.70
N ALA A 102 6.60 3.13 -15.75
CA ALA A 102 5.14 3.28 -15.76
C ALA A 102 4.50 2.18 -16.59
N PHE A 103 4.07 1.10 -15.94
CA PHE A 103 3.48 -0.09 -16.59
C PHE A 103 2.08 -0.43 -16.09
N GLU A 104 1.54 0.33 -15.13
CA GLU A 104 0.18 0.21 -14.65
C GLU A 104 -0.32 1.54 -14.05
N SER A 105 -1.60 1.60 -13.68
CA SER A 105 -2.27 2.85 -13.28
C SER A 105 -1.63 3.63 -12.12
N PHE A 106 -1.05 2.95 -11.12
CA PHE A 106 -0.43 3.60 -9.96
C PHE A 106 0.91 4.24 -10.35
N SER A 107 1.76 3.53 -11.06
CA SER A 107 3.05 4.02 -11.56
C SER A 107 2.87 5.13 -12.60
N GLU A 108 1.78 5.14 -13.37
CA GLU A 108 1.42 6.29 -14.20
C GLU A 108 1.05 7.53 -13.37
N ALA A 109 0.41 7.35 -12.21
CA ALA A 109 0.15 8.46 -11.28
C ALA A 109 1.48 9.00 -10.72
N TRP A 110 2.40 8.14 -10.30
CA TRP A 110 3.72 8.56 -9.81
C TRP A 110 4.54 9.27 -10.88
N ALA A 111 4.50 8.80 -12.12
CA ALA A 111 5.13 9.50 -13.25
C ALA A 111 4.53 10.90 -13.46
N THR A 112 3.22 11.04 -13.28
CA THR A 112 2.54 12.34 -13.33
C THR A 112 3.03 13.26 -12.22
N ASP A 113 3.17 12.77 -10.99
CA ASP A 113 3.65 13.58 -9.87
C ASP A 113 5.09 14.03 -10.07
N VAL A 114 5.97 13.13 -10.51
CA VAL A 114 7.37 13.43 -10.81
C VAL A 114 7.51 14.50 -11.89
N LEU A 115 6.75 14.40 -12.98
CA LEU A 115 6.88 15.32 -14.12
C LEU A 115 6.10 16.62 -13.96
N LYS A 116 4.87 16.56 -13.43
CA LYS A 116 3.95 17.72 -13.43
C LYS A 116 3.94 18.47 -12.10
N GLN A 117 4.11 17.77 -10.98
CA GLN A 117 4.06 18.38 -9.64
C GLN A 117 5.46 18.75 -9.16
N LEU A 118 6.38 17.78 -9.11
CA LEU A 118 7.78 17.99 -8.74
C LEU A 118 8.57 18.71 -9.83
N LYS A 119 8.19 18.51 -11.10
CA LYS A 119 8.81 19.13 -12.28
C LYS A 119 10.32 18.88 -12.34
N LEU A 120 10.72 17.65 -12.06
CA LEU A 120 12.13 17.27 -12.11
C LEU A 120 12.64 17.37 -13.56
N ALA A 121 13.69 18.16 -13.77
CA ALA A 121 14.25 18.41 -15.10
C ALA A 121 14.84 17.13 -15.72
N ASP A 122 15.54 16.34 -14.90
CA ASP A 122 16.23 15.11 -15.33
C ASP A 122 15.41 13.85 -15.02
N ALA A 123 14.11 13.86 -15.35
CA ALA A 123 13.25 12.70 -15.20
C ALA A 123 12.84 12.11 -16.56
N ARG A 124 12.91 10.78 -16.68
CA ARG A 124 12.50 10.02 -17.85
C ARG A 124 11.46 8.98 -17.46
N VAL A 125 10.37 8.91 -18.23
CA VAL A 125 9.31 7.90 -18.03
C VAL A 125 9.48 6.80 -19.07
N LEU A 126 9.61 5.56 -18.59
CA LEU A 126 9.71 4.36 -19.40
C LEU A 126 8.38 3.62 -19.31
N LYS A 127 7.67 3.53 -20.45
CA LYS A 127 6.36 2.86 -20.52
C LYS A 127 6.49 1.46 -21.10
N ALA A 128 5.71 0.54 -20.58
CA ALA A 128 5.50 -0.75 -21.22
C ALA A 128 4.64 -0.58 -22.51
N PRO A 129 4.80 -1.45 -23.52
CA PRO A 129 3.98 -1.46 -24.73
C PRO A 129 2.47 -1.64 -24.45
#